data_AF-A0A314UM23-F1
#
_entry.id   AF-A0A314UM23-F1
#
_cell.length_a   1.000
_cell.length_b   1.000
_cell.length_c   1.000
_cell.angle_alpha   90.00
_cell.angle_beta   90.00
_cell.angle_gamma   90.00
#
_symmetry.space_group_name_H-M   'P 1'
#
loop_
_entity.id
_entity.type
_entity.pdbx_description
1 polymer ?
#
loop_
_entity_poly.entity_id
_entity_poly.type
_entity_poly.pdbx_seq_one_letter_code
_entity_poly.pdbx_strand_id
1 'polypeptide(L)'
;MSEESTSPSPSPVATSISSEENPANVAQAFEPWMKEYKQAYSSDEEKERCFTNFKKSFDFVKNFMKGPNKLYTVGLNLFANMAEVEMEAFHCRVPIMDNPPLVISSSEGVHRICGGH
;
A
#
# COMPACT_ATOMS: atom_id res chain seq x y z
N MET A 1 -7.47 11.33 -48.86
CA MET A 1 -7.01 10.37 -47.84
C MET A 1 -6.53 11.16 -46.63
N SER A 2 -7.49 11.64 -45.82
CA SER A 2 -7.67 11.35 -44.39
C SER A 2 -6.50 10.61 -43.67
N GLU A 3 -5.98 10.91 -42.47
CA GLU A 3 -6.29 11.88 -41.39
C GLU A 3 -5.04 12.08 -40.50
N GLU A 4 -4.87 13.31 -40.01
CA GLU A 4 -4.51 13.73 -38.64
C GLU A 4 -3.87 12.73 -37.66
N SER A 5 -2.60 12.97 -37.33
CA SER A 5 -1.88 12.29 -36.25
C SER A 5 -2.13 13.01 -34.92
N THR A 6 -3.21 12.66 -34.23
CA THR A 6 -3.35 12.96 -32.80
C THR A 6 -2.61 11.91 -32.00
N SER A 7 -1.56 12.33 -31.30
CA SER A 7 -0.83 11.53 -30.32
C SER A 7 -1.55 11.61 -28.97
N PRO A 8 -2.09 10.51 -28.40
CA PRO A 8 -2.48 10.51 -27.02
C PRO A 8 -1.30 10.06 -26.18
N SER A 9 -0.77 11.00 -25.39
CA SER A 9 0.10 10.71 -24.25
C SER A 9 -0.61 9.73 -23.30
N PRO A 10 -0.06 8.54 -23.01
CA PRO A 10 -0.67 7.66 -22.03
C PRO A 10 -0.28 8.16 -20.64
N SER A 11 -1.13 8.99 -20.04
CA SER A 11 -1.21 9.05 -18.58
C SER A 11 -1.53 7.64 -18.07
N PRO A 12 -0.87 7.13 -17.02
CA PRO A 12 -1.10 5.78 -16.55
C PRO A 12 -2.49 5.71 -15.94
N VAL A 13 -3.46 5.19 -16.69
CA VAL A 13 -4.73 4.75 -16.11
C VAL A 13 -4.38 3.55 -15.24
N ALA A 14 -4.42 3.74 -13.92
CA ALA A 14 -4.39 2.64 -12.98
C ALA A 14 -5.71 1.90 -13.17
N THR A 15 -5.73 0.91 -14.05
CA THR A 15 -6.76 -0.13 -14.05
C THR A 15 -6.48 -0.98 -12.83
N SER A 16 -6.94 -0.47 -11.68
CA SER A 16 -7.17 -1.26 -10.48
C SER A 16 -7.93 -2.49 -10.92
N ILE A 17 -7.41 -3.67 -10.58
CA ILE A 17 -8.05 -4.97 -10.80
C ILE A 17 -9.41 -4.91 -10.09
N SER A 18 -10.43 -4.46 -10.82
CA SER A 18 -11.78 -4.28 -10.32
C SER A 18 -12.63 -5.37 -10.96
N SER A 19 -13.16 -6.21 -10.07
CA SER A 19 -14.26 -7.14 -10.28
C SER A 19 -13.92 -8.49 -10.92
N GLU A 20 -13.89 -9.49 -10.03
CA GLU A 20 -14.51 -10.82 -10.18
C GLU A 20 -13.66 -12.07 -10.44
N GLU A 21 -12.33 -11.98 -10.49
CA GLU A 21 -11.50 -13.19 -10.31
C GLU A 21 -10.41 -12.92 -9.28
N ASN A 22 -10.72 -13.23 -8.01
CA ASN A 22 -9.65 -13.46 -7.04
C ASN A 22 -8.93 -14.74 -7.49
N PRO A 23 -7.69 -14.67 -7.99
CA PRO A 23 -7.06 -15.82 -8.62
C PRO A 23 -7.02 -16.98 -7.62
N ALA A 24 -7.38 -18.18 -8.08
CA ALA A 24 -7.53 -19.34 -7.20
C ALA A 24 -6.19 -19.70 -6.50
N ASN A 25 -5.08 -19.40 -7.16
CA ASN A 25 -3.71 -19.74 -6.77
C ASN A 25 -2.74 -18.56 -7.00
N VAL A 26 -1.67 -18.52 -6.19
CA VAL A 26 -0.65 -17.45 -6.18
C VAL A 26 0.15 -17.35 -7.49
N ALA A 27 0.46 -18.46 -8.15
CA ALA A 27 1.21 -18.48 -9.40
C ALA A 27 0.40 -17.85 -10.55
N GLN A 28 -0.91 -18.06 -10.57
CA GLN A 28 -1.81 -17.39 -11.52
C GLN A 28 -1.94 -15.89 -11.28
N ALA A 29 -1.67 -15.42 -10.05
CA ALA A 29 -1.68 -14.00 -9.71
C ALA A 29 -0.35 -13.31 -10.04
N PHE A 30 0.77 -14.03 -9.97
CA PHE A 30 2.10 -13.43 -10.02
C PHE A 30 2.49 -12.91 -11.42
N GLU A 31 2.26 -13.69 -12.47
CA GLU A 31 2.60 -13.29 -13.84
C GLU A 31 1.79 -12.07 -14.33
N PRO A 32 0.45 -12.02 -14.14
CA PRO A 32 -0.32 -10.81 -14.45
C PRO A 32 0.13 -9.59 -13.64
N TRP A 33 0.39 -9.77 -12.34
CA TRP A 33 0.87 -8.70 -11.48
C TRP A 33 2.22 -8.16 -11.94
N MET A 34 3.17 -9.03 -12.30
CA MET A 34 4.46 -8.59 -12.84
C MET A 34 4.29 -7.77 -14.12
N LYS A 35 3.40 -8.21 -15.02
CA LYS A 35 3.12 -7.50 -16.27
C LYS A 35 2.48 -6.13 -16.02
N GLU A 36 1.53 -6.06 -15.10
CA GLU A 36 0.82 -4.83 -14.73
C GLU A 36 1.79 -3.78 -14.16
N TYR A 37 2.64 -4.18 -13.22
CA TYR A 37 3.60 -3.29 -12.54
C TYR A 37 4.97 -3.21 -13.24
N LYS A 38 5.09 -3.82 -14.43
CA LYS A 38 6.33 -3.87 -15.24
C LYS A 38 7.56 -4.32 -14.43
N GLN A 39 7.36 -5.29 -13.55
CA GLN A 39 8.43 -5.85 -12.74
C GLN A 39 9.33 -6.73 -13.61
N ALA A 40 10.63 -6.48 -13.53
CA ALA A 40 11.67 -7.26 -14.18
C ALA A 40 12.75 -7.60 -13.15
N TYR A 41 13.18 -8.86 -13.14
CA TYR A 41 14.18 -9.35 -12.20
C TYR A 41 15.48 -9.66 -12.93
N SER A 42 16.60 -9.39 -12.27
CA SER A 42 17.93 -9.54 -12.87
C SER A 42 18.46 -10.98 -12.73
N SER A 43 17.95 -11.74 -11.76
CA SER A 43 18.31 -13.14 -11.53
C SER A 43 17.11 -13.98 -11.09
N ASP A 44 17.23 -15.30 -11.26
CA ASP A 44 16.23 -16.25 -10.79
C ASP A 44 16.13 -16.25 -9.25
N GLU A 45 17.25 -16.04 -8.55
CA GLU A 45 17.27 -15.92 -7.08
C GLU A 45 16.48 -14.69 -6.59
N GLU A 46 16.63 -13.55 -7.27
CA GLU A 46 15.84 -12.35 -6.98
C GLU A 46 14.35 -12.60 -7.26
N LYS A 47 14.03 -13.23 -8.39
CA LYS A 47 12.64 -13.59 -8.75
C LYS A 47 12.03 -14.52 -7.72
N GLU A 48 12.76 -15.51 -7.22
CA GLU A 48 12.29 -16.45 -6.20
C GLU A 48 12.05 -15.77 -4.85
N ARG A 49 12.96 -14.89 -4.42
CA ARG A 49 12.81 -14.08 -3.20
C ARG A 49 11.56 -13.20 -3.30
N CYS A 50 11.40 -12.49 -4.41
CA CYS A 50 10.24 -11.62 -4.65
C CYS A 50 8.94 -12.41 -4.76
N PHE A 51 8.94 -13.59 -5.38
CA PHE A 51 7.78 -14.48 -5.43
C PHE A 51 7.38 -14.96 -4.03
N THR A 52 8.36 -15.27 -3.17
CA THR A 52 8.11 -15.67 -1.79
C THR A 52 7.44 -14.56 -0.99
N ASN A 53 7.88 -13.31 -1.16
CA ASN A 53 7.24 -12.15 -0.54
C ASN A 53 5.84 -11.92 -1.11
N PHE A 54 5.70 -12.00 -2.44
CA PHE A 54 4.41 -11.88 -3.13
C PHE A 54 3.38 -12.88 -2.63
N LYS A 55 3.80 -14.13 -2.36
CA LYS A 55 2.91 -15.14 -1.78
C LYS A 55 2.36 -14.72 -0.41
N LYS A 56 3.20 -14.15 0.46
CA LYS A 56 2.75 -13.65 1.77
C LYS A 56 1.72 -12.52 1.61
N SER A 57 1.97 -11.58 0.72
CA SER A 57 1.04 -10.48 0.40
C SER A 57 -0.28 -11.00 -0.19
N PHE A 58 -0.19 -12.00 -1.07
CA PHE A 58 -1.35 -12.66 -1.67
C PHE A 58 -2.24 -13.31 -0.62
N ASP A 59 -1.65 -14.11 0.27
CA ASP A 59 -2.39 -14.78 1.34
C ASP A 59 -2.99 -13.76 2.33
N PHE A 60 -2.27 -12.67 2.64
CA PHE A 60 -2.79 -11.58 3.46
C PHE A 60 -4.03 -10.94 2.82
N VAL A 61 -3.96 -10.52 1.56
CA VAL A 61 -5.09 -9.91 0.84
C VAL A 61 -6.27 -10.88 0.80
N LYS A 62 -6.04 -12.15 0.44
CA LYS A 62 -7.08 -13.17 0.35
C LYS A 62 -7.78 -13.41 1.69
N ASN A 63 -7.03 -13.47 2.79
CA ASN A 63 -7.59 -13.68 4.13
C ASN A 63 -8.30 -12.42 4.64
N PHE A 64 -7.70 -11.25 4.45
CA PHE A 64 -8.30 -9.98 4.84
C PHE A 64 -9.64 -9.78 4.10
N MET A 65 -9.69 -10.05 2.79
CA MET A 65 -10.90 -9.98 1.97
C MET A 65 -12.00 -10.98 2.35
N LYS A 66 -11.70 -12.06 3.07
CA LYS A 66 -12.73 -13.00 3.58
C LYS A 66 -13.37 -12.61 4.91
N GLY A 67 -12.75 -11.74 5.71
CA GLY A 67 -13.28 -11.36 7.03
C GLY A 67 -14.57 -10.52 6.97
N PRO A 68 -15.48 -10.58 7.96
CA PRO A 68 -16.65 -9.70 8.02
C PRO A 68 -16.27 -8.25 8.36
N ASN A 69 -17.15 -7.28 8.05
CA ASN A 69 -17.10 -5.89 8.52
C ASN A 69 -15.82 -5.10 8.18
N LYS A 70 -15.44 -5.07 6.90
CA LYS A 70 -14.33 -4.24 6.43
C LYS A 70 -14.77 -2.82 6.11
N LEU A 71 -14.04 -1.84 6.63
CA LEU A 71 -14.21 -0.41 6.30
C LEU A 71 -13.44 0.01 5.04
N TYR A 72 -12.49 -0.82 4.61
CA TYR A 72 -11.65 -0.56 3.44
C TYR A 72 -11.27 -1.86 2.75
N THR A 73 -10.84 -1.74 1.49
CA THR A 73 -10.31 -2.85 0.70
C THR A 73 -8.79 -2.80 0.65
N VAL A 74 -8.17 -3.96 0.46
CA VAL A 74 -6.74 -4.12 0.20
C VAL A 74 -6.59 -4.99 -1.03
N GLY A 75 -5.53 -4.78 -1.78
CA GLY A 75 -5.24 -5.49 -3.02
C GLY A 75 -3.74 -5.65 -3.22
N LEU A 76 -3.37 -6.43 -4.23
CA LEU A 76 -1.98 -6.55 -4.66
C LEU A 76 -1.57 -5.24 -5.34
N ASN A 77 -0.54 -4.59 -4.80
CA ASN A 77 -0.04 -3.31 -5.29
C ASN A 77 1.44 -3.44 -5.71
N LEU A 78 2.09 -2.32 -6.05
CA LEU A 78 3.51 -2.28 -6.42
C LEU A 78 4.45 -2.86 -5.34
N PHE A 79 4.03 -2.83 -4.07
CA PHE A 79 4.78 -3.29 -2.90
C PHE A 79 4.52 -4.77 -2.58
N ALA A 80 3.70 -5.48 -3.36
CA ALA A 80 3.32 -6.85 -3.04
C ALA A 80 4.52 -7.82 -2.96
N ASN A 81 5.65 -7.52 -3.62
CA ASN A 81 6.88 -8.31 -3.57
C ASN A 81 7.92 -7.82 -2.54
N MET A 82 7.64 -6.78 -1.76
CA MET A 82 8.56 -6.24 -0.75
C MET A 82 8.43 -6.98 0.58
N ALA A 83 9.53 -7.12 1.30
CA ALA A 83 9.49 -7.57 2.69
C ALA A 83 9.02 -6.43 3.61
N GLU A 84 8.38 -6.75 4.73
CA GLU A 84 7.87 -5.78 5.71
C GLU A 84 8.95 -4.78 6.16
N VAL A 85 10.15 -5.27 6.47
CA VAL A 85 11.31 -4.44 6.86
C VAL A 85 11.73 -3.49 5.73
N GLU A 86 11.65 -3.93 4.47
CA GLU A 86 11.98 -3.10 3.31
C GLU A 86 10.90 -2.03 3.09
N MET A 87 9.64 -2.37 3.31
CA MET A 87 8.50 -1.44 3.24
C MET A 87 8.61 -0.36 4.32
N GLU A 88 8.93 -0.73 5.56
CA GLU A 88 9.18 0.24 6.64
C GLU A 88 10.36 1.15 6.31
N ALA A 89 11.46 0.62 5.79
CA ALA A 89 12.61 1.44 5.40
C ALA A 89 12.29 2.45 4.26
N PHE A 90 11.35 2.11 3.39
CA PHE A 90 10.92 2.96 2.28
C PHE A 90 9.89 4.02 2.71
N HIS A 91 8.93 3.66 3.56
CA HIS A 91 7.79 4.51 3.93
C HIS A 91 7.92 5.22 5.28
N CYS A 92 8.73 4.71 6.21
CA CYS A 92 8.87 5.24 7.56
C CYS A 92 10.10 6.15 7.73
N ARG A 93 10.57 6.82 6.66
CA ARG A 93 11.49 7.95 6.81
C ARG A 93 10.71 9.21 7.17
N VAL A 94 10.38 9.35 8.44
CA VAL A 94 10.14 10.68 9.01
C VAL A 94 11.51 11.36 9.12
N PRO A 95 11.78 12.46 8.39
CA PRO A 95 12.91 13.30 8.77
C PRO A 95 12.65 13.70 10.22
N ILE A 96 13.63 13.44 11.09
CA ILE A 96 13.65 14.01 12.42
C ILE A 96 13.69 15.53 12.18
N MET A 97 12.52 16.17 12.17
CA MET A 97 12.48 17.59 12.44
C MET A 97 12.97 17.69 13.87
N ASP A 98 14.21 18.15 14.06
CA ASP A 98 14.70 18.58 15.36
C ASP A 98 13.63 19.47 15.97
N ASN A 99 12.90 18.94 16.95
CA ASN A 99 11.75 19.59 17.56
C ASN A 99 12.22 20.82 18.35
N PRO A 100 11.85 22.06 18.00
CA PRO A 100 11.70 23.08 19.02
C PRO A 100 10.41 22.75 19.82
N PRO A 101 10.42 22.82 21.15
CA PRO A 101 9.28 22.44 21.96
C PRO A 101 8.10 23.37 21.69
N LEU A 102 7.03 22.86 21.10
CA LEU A 102 5.73 23.51 21.15
C LEU A 102 5.17 23.33 22.57
N VAL A 103 5.51 24.29 23.42
CA VAL A 103 4.83 24.53 24.70
C VAL A 103 3.39 24.94 24.37
N ILE A 104 2.47 23.99 24.38
CA ILE A 104 1.04 24.31 24.38
C ILE A 104 0.64 24.50 25.84
N SER A 105 0.86 25.71 26.34
CA SER A 105 0.21 26.20 27.56
C SER A 105 -1.25 26.52 27.22
N SER A 106 -2.18 25.63 27.61
CA SER A 106 -3.62 25.83 27.86
C SER A 106 -4.26 24.44 27.71
N SER A 107 -4.94 23.81 28.67
CA SER A 107 -5.91 24.33 29.63
C SER A 107 -6.23 23.21 30.64
N GLU A 108 -6.05 23.42 31.94
CA GLU A 108 -6.76 22.61 32.95
C GLU A 108 -7.89 23.46 33.52
N GLY A 109 -9.09 23.16 33.03
CA GLY A 109 -10.32 23.66 33.61
C GLY A 109 -10.85 22.71 34.68
N VAL A 110 -11.31 23.34 35.77
CA VAL A 110 -12.34 22.89 36.71
C VAL A 110 -11.87 22.09 37.93
N HIS A 111 -11.79 22.77 39.08
CA HIS A 111 -12.58 22.33 40.23
C HIS A 111 -13.13 23.51 41.04
N ARG A 112 -14.46 23.52 41.16
CA ARG A 112 -15.29 24.48 41.88
C ARG A 112 -15.27 24.09 43.35
N ILE A 113 -14.91 25.00 44.25
CA ILE A 113 -15.33 24.91 45.66
C ILE A 113 -15.64 26.31 46.18
N CYS A 114 -16.93 26.61 46.23
CA CYS A 114 -17.48 27.66 47.06
C CYS A 114 -17.55 27.13 48.50
N GLY A 115 -17.09 27.90 49.48
CA GLY A 115 -17.25 27.57 50.89
C GLY A 115 -16.58 28.60 51.77
N GLY A 116 -17.33 29.64 52.15
CA GLY A 116 -16.93 30.58 53.19
C GLY A 116 -17.23 30.02 54.58
N HIS A 117 -16.34 30.31 55.53
CA HIS A 117 -16.65 30.93 56.82
C HIS A 117 -15.36 31.55 57.35
#